data_AF-A0A838G4H2-F1
#
_entry.id   AF-A0A838G4H2-F1
#
_cell.length_a   1.000
_cell.length_b   1.000
_cell.length_c   1.000
_cell.angle_alpha   90.00
_cell.angle_beta   90.00
_cell.angle_gamma   90.00
#
_symmetry.space_group_name_H-M   'P 1'
#
loop_
_entity.id
_entity.type
_entity.pdbx_description
1 polymer ?
#
loop_
_entity_poly.entity_id
_entity_poly.type
_entity_poly.pdbx_seq_one_letter_code
_entity_poly.pdbx_strand_id
1 'polypeptide(L)'
;MVLLSPNGTVEGLGEEPKLFIASEDESVADVSTELAESAPGDENEAKILPGSAHAQNIFDTDQAEPVLDAILERLERFATQ
;
A
#
# COMPACT_ATOMS: atom_id res chain seq x y z
N MET A 1 -0.14 6.49 -6.51
CA MET A 1 0.66 6.73 -5.29
C MET A 1 0.77 5.46 -4.45
N VAL A 2 1.87 5.26 -3.73
CA VAL A 2 2.14 4.09 -2.87
C VAL A 2 2.38 4.54 -1.42
N LEU A 3 1.76 3.88 -0.45
CA LEU A 3 1.93 4.12 0.97
C LEU A 3 2.37 2.84 1.67
N LEU A 4 3.40 2.94 2.51
CA LEU A 4 3.93 1.82 3.29
C LEU A 4 3.57 2.01 4.77
N SER A 5 2.95 0.99 5.36
CA SER A 5 2.44 0.91 6.74
C SER A 5 1.72 2.19 7.20
N PRO A 6 0.69 2.65 6.45
CA PRO A 6 -0.07 3.84 6.82
C PRO A 6 -0.78 3.61 8.17
N ASN A 7 -0.76 4.61 9.03
CA ASN A 7 -1.33 4.55 10.38
C ASN A 7 -2.56 5.48 10.57
N GLY A 8 -3.11 6.02 9.48
CA GLY A 8 -4.23 6.96 9.54
C GLY A 8 -4.67 7.50 8.18
N THR A 9 -5.50 8.55 8.20
CA THR A 9 -6.21 9.07 7.03
C THR A 9 -5.28 9.64 5.94
N VAL A 10 -5.59 9.32 4.68
CA VAL A 10 -4.95 9.88 3.47
C VAL A 10 -5.68 11.13 2.98
N GLU A 11 -5.69 12.18 3.81
CA GLU A 11 -6.28 13.47 3.43
C GLU A 11 -5.43 14.20 2.37
N GLY A 12 -6.11 14.91 1.47
CA GLY A 12 -5.45 15.74 0.44
C GLY A 12 -5.02 14.99 -0.82
N LEU A 13 -5.24 13.67 -0.88
CA LEU A 13 -4.85 12.83 -2.02
C LEU A 13 -5.97 12.63 -3.04
N GLY A 14 -7.18 13.12 -2.75
CA GLY A 14 -8.30 13.14 -3.69
C GLY A 14 -8.60 11.77 -4.30
N GLU A 15 -8.94 11.76 -5.59
CA GLU A 15 -9.26 10.55 -6.36
C GLU A 15 -8.02 9.86 -6.95
N GLU A 16 -6.80 10.35 -6.63
CA GLU A 16 -5.56 9.74 -7.13
C GLU A 16 -5.53 8.23 -6.81
N PRO A 17 -5.10 7.35 -7.72
CA PRO A 17 -5.01 5.92 -7.45
C PRO A 17 -4.02 5.61 -6.31
N LYS A 18 -4.45 4.87 -5.29
CA LYS A 18 -3.63 4.56 -4.10
C LYS A 18 -3.36 3.06 -3.98
N LEU A 19 -2.15 2.71 -3.56
CA LEU A 19 -1.77 1.37 -3.14
C LEU A 19 -1.26 1.46 -1.70
N PHE A 20 -1.99 0.85 -0.77
CA PHE A 20 -1.64 0.76 0.65
C PHE A 20 -0.98 -0.58 0.90
N ILE A 21 0.22 -0.60 1.49
CA ILE A 21 0.99 -1.81 1.74
C ILE A 21 1.30 -1.89 3.23
N ALA A 22 1.01 -3.02 3.88
CA ALA A 22 1.37 -3.28 5.26
C ALA A 22 1.71 -4.76 5.47
N SER A 23 2.43 -5.08 6.54
CA SER A 23 2.67 -6.45 6.96
C SER A 23 1.58 -6.97 7.91
N GLU A 24 1.24 -8.27 7.82
CA GLU A 24 0.15 -8.94 8.56
C GLU A 24 0.24 -8.76 10.08
N ASP A 25 1.45 -8.88 10.64
CA ASP A 25 1.69 -8.80 12.08
C ASP A 25 1.94 -7.37 12.58
N GLU A 26 1.71 -6.36 11.74
CA GLU A 26 1.74 -4.96 12.17
C GLU A 26 0.43 -4.57 12.85
N SER A 27 0.51 -3.71 13.86
CA SER A 27 -0.69 -3.14 14.50
C SER A 27 -1.56 -2.29 13.56
N VAL A 28 -1.06 -1.98 12.36
CA VAL A 28 -1.71 -1.14 11.35
C VAL A 28 -2.15 -1.93 10.11
N ALA A 29 -2.07 -3.26 10.12
CA ALA A 29 -2.47 -4.07 8.96
C ALA A 29 -3.93 -3.80 8.55
N ASP A 30 -4.85 -3.78 9.52
CA ASP A 30 -6.28 -3.52 9.28
C ASP A 30 -6.52 -2.10 8.75
N VAL A 31 -5.71 -1.12 9.16
CA VAL A 31 -5.81 0.27 8.71
C VAL A 31 -5.63 0.37 7.20
N SER A 32 -4.72 -0.42 6.62
CA SER A 32 -4.48 -0.39 5.16
C SER A 32 -5.70 -0.86 4.37
N THR A 33 -6.40 -1.89 4.87
CA THR A 33 -7.64 -2.39 4.28
C THR A 33 -8.75 -1.35 4.40
N GLU A 34 -8.97 -0.80 5.59
CA GLU A 34 -9.99 0.23 5.83
C GLU A 34 -9.77 1.47 4.96
N LEU A 35 -8.51 1.90 4.77
CA LEU A 35 -8.19 3.03 3.90
C LEU A 35 -8.44 2.73 2.43
N ALA A 36 -8.19 1.50 1.96
CA ALA A 36 -8.49 1.13 0.58
C ALA A 36 -10.01 1.18 0.31
N GLU A 37 -10.83 0.81 1.28
CA GLU A 37 -12.29 0.82 1.16
C GLU A 37 -12.91 2.22 1.31
N SER A 38 -12.32 3.07 2.15
CA SER A 38 -12.93 4.36 2.54
C SER A 38 -12.31 5.58 1.89
N ALA A 39 -11.08 5.50 1.37
CA ALA A 39 -10.45 6.63 0.71
C ALA A 39 -11.15 6.97 -0.62
N PRO A 40 -11.17 8.24 -1.05
CA PRO A 40 -11.75 8.61 -2.34
C PRO A 40 -10.99 7.99 -3.53
N GLY A 41 -11.70 7.78 -4.64
CA GLY A 41 -11.17 7.18 -5.87
C GLY A 41 -11.51 5.69 -6.02
N ASP A 42 -11.78 5.28 -7.26
CA ASP A 42 -12.23 3.90 -7.57
C ASP A 42 -11.07 2.90 -7.62
N GLU A 43 -9.85 3.41 -7.70
CA GLU A 43 -8.63 2.64 -7.88
C GLU A 43 -7.83 2.65 -6.57
N ASN A 44 -8.42 2.18 -5.48
CA ASN A 44 -7.72 2.01 -4.21
C ASN A 44 -7.54 0.53 -3.89
N GLU A 45 -6.31 0.14 -3.53
CA GLU A 45 -5.96 -1.26 -3.28
C GLU A 45 -5.12 -1.39 -2.00
N ALA A 46 -5.38 -2.44 -1.23
CA ALA A 46 -4.56 -2.84 -0.09
C ALA A 46 -3.78 -4.12 -0.42
N LYS A 47 -2.49 -4.15 -0.11
CA LYS A 47 -1.63 -5.33 -0.18
C LYS A 47 -1.07 -5.63 1.20
N ILE A 48 -1.59 -6.70 1.80
CA ILE A 48 -1.13 -7.20 3.09
C ILE A 48 -0.09 -8.31 2.85
N LEU A 49 1.08 -8.17 3.45
CA LEU A 49 2.23 -9.05 3.23
C LEU A 49 2.52 -9.90 4.47
N PRO A 50 2.97 -11.16 4.31
CA PRO A 50 3.42 -11.95 5.43
C PRO A 50 4.51 -11.26 6.27
N GLY A 51 4.48 -11.50 7.59
CA GLY A 51 5.50 -11.03 8.53
C GLY A 51 5.13 -9.75 9.27
N SER A 52 6.15 -9.06 9.82
CA SER A 52 6.01 -7.94 10.76
C SER A 52 6.84 -6.70 10.39
N ALA A 53 7.41 -6.67 9.19
CA ALA A 53 8.32 -5.61 8.79
C ALA A 53 7.56 -4.30 8.55
N HIS A 54 7.95 -3.24 9.25
CA HIS A 54 7.30 -1.94 9.13
C HIS A 54 7.89 -1.09 8.00
N ALA A 55 7.00 -0.53 7.18
CA ALA A 55 7.27 0.48 6.17
C ALA A 55 8.42 0.08 5.22
N GLN A 56 9.45 0.92 5.08
CA GLN A 56 10.58 0.63 4.19
C GLN A 56 11.39 -0.61 4.61
N ASN A 57 11.28 -1.08 5.86
CA ASN A 57 12.02 -2.26 6.30
C ASN A 57 11.52 -3.55 5.62
N ILE A 58 10.37 -3.50 4.95
CA ILE A 58 9.87 -4.60 4.11
C ILE A 58 10.89 -4.95 3.01
N PHE A 59 11.66 -3.97 2.51
CA PHE A 59 12.67 -4.22 1.48
C PHE A 59 13.91 -4.98 1.99
N ASP A 60 14.06 -5.15 3.30
CA ASP A 60 15.13 -5.95 3.91
C ASP A 60 14.68 -7.39 4.23
N THR A 61 13.46 -7.79 3.82
CA THR A 61 12.92 -9.13 4.04
C THR A 61 12.74 -9.92 2.75
N ASP A 62 12.21 -11.13 2.87
CA ASP A 62 11.77 -11.95 1.73
C ASP A 62 10.56 -11.37 0.98
N GLN A 63 9.93 -10.30 1.50
CA GLN A 63 8.83 -9.59 0.86
C GLN A 63 9.28 -8.44 -0.05
N ALA A 64 10.59 -8.16 -0.16
CA ALA A 64 11.12 -7.07 -0.96
C ALA A 64 10.70 -7.15 -2.44
N GLU A 65 10.89 -8.31 -3.06
CA GLU A 65 10.53 -8.54 -4.47
C GLU A 65 9.01 -8.47 -4.70
N PRO A 66 8.14 -9.15 -3.90
CA PRO A 66 6.70 -8.97 -3.98
C PRO A 66 6.18 -7.52 -3.86
N VAL A 67 6.85 -6.69 -3.07
CA VAL A 67 6.51 -5.26 -2.96
C VAL A 67 6.96 -4.48 -4.18
N LEU A 68 8.19 -4.70 -4.64
CA LEU A 68 8.70 -4.03 -5.84
C LEU A 68 7.81 -4.34 -7.05
N ASP A 69 7.41 -5.59 -7.23
CA ASP A 69 6.52 -5.99 -8.31
C ASP A 69 5.16 -5.26 -8.24
N ALA A 70 4.57 -5.15 -7.05
CA ALA A 70 3.31 -4.42 -6.88
C ALA A 70 3.45 -2.93 -7.21
N ILE A 71 4.57 -2.32 -6.82
CA ILE A 71 4.85 -0.91 -7.12
C ILE A 71 5.02 -0.73 -8.63
N LEU A 72 5.76 -1.61 -9.29
CA LEU A 72 6.01 -1.53 -10.74
C LEU A 72 4.72 -1.75 -11.54
N GLU A 73 3.94 -2.79 -11.22
CA GLU A 73 2.64 -3.06 -11.85
C GLU A 73 1.71 -1.84 -11.71
N ARG A 74 1.69 -1.23 -10.53
CA ARG A 74 0.92 -0.03 -10.28
C ARG A 74 1.42 1.14 -11.14
N LEU A 75 2.71 1.38 -11.19
CA LEU A 75 3.28 2.46 -12.01
C LEU A 75 2.97 2.23 -13.49
N GLU A 76 3.13 1.01 -14.01
CA GLU A 76 2.82 0.66 -15.39
C GLU A 76 1.34 0.90 -15.74
N ARG A 77 0.42 0.54 -14.83
CA ARG A 77 -1.02 0.74 -15.02
C ARG A 77 -1.42 2.21 -15.18
N PHE A 78 -0.71 3.12 -14.52
CA PHE A 78 -1.05 4.55 -14.48
C PHE A 78 -0.06 5.46 -15.22
N ALA A 79 1.08 4.96 -15.72
CA ALA A 79 2.08 5.74 -16.45
C ALA A 79 1.63 6.22 -17.84
N THR A 80 0.55 5.66 -18.39
CA THR A 80 -0.01 6.05 -19.71
C THR A 80 -1.26 6.91 -19.64
N GLN A 81 -1.58 7.49 -18.48
CA GLN A 81 -2.71 8.41 -18.32
C GLN A 81 -2.32 9.86 -18.57
#